data_AF-A0A7C4D1L2-F1
#
_entry.id   AF-A0A7C4D1L2-F1
#
_cell.length_a   1.000
_cell.length_b   1.000
_cell.length_c   1.000
_cell.angle_alpha   90.00
_cell.angle_beta   90.00
_cell.angle_gamma   90.00
#
_symmetry.space_group_name_H-M   'P 1'
#
loop_
_entity.id
_entity.type
_entity.pdbx_description
1 polymer ?
#
loop_
_entity_poly.entity_id
_entity_poly.type
_entity_poly.pdbx_seq_one_letter_code
_entity_poly.pdbx_strand_id
1 'polypeptide(L)'
;MKGDVSPIIYILVAVVIAIAIITMFLTSGGRFTSKVSKADCQTAIIDACRKYMLDPSASPREIFKDIPKGCGIYYPDLKDCAGGGGTSCDTLCSRLGI
;
A
#
# COMPACT_ATOMS: atom_id res chain seq x y z
N MET A 1 9.68 -55.97 -16.24
CA MET A 1 9.98 -54.79 -17.09
C MET A 1 10.50 -53.69 -16.16
N LYS A 2 11.83 -53.61 -15.98
CA LYS A 2 12.46 -52.48 -15.27
C LYS A 2 12.65 -51.42 -16.36
N GLY A 3 11.75 -50.44 -16.41
CA GLY A 3 11.87 -49.35 -17.36
C GLY A 3 13.10 -48.54 -17.00
N ASP A 4 14.12 -48.57 -17.85
CA ASP A 4 15.24 -47.65 -17.81
C ASP A 4 14.70 -46.24 -18.03
N VAL A 5 14.31 -45.58 -16.94
CA VAL A 5 13.95 -44.17 -16.96
C VAL A 5 15.24 -43.42 -17.24
N SER A 6 15.42 -43.05 -18.50
CA SER A 6 16.59 -42.31 -18.99
C SER A 6 16.90 -41.13 -18.06
N PRO A 7 18.17 -40.91 -17.69
CA PRO A 7 18.58 -39.84 -16.76
C PRO A 7 18.12 -38.44 -17.22
N ILE A 8 17.89 -38.27 -18.52
CA ILE A 8 17.30 -37.08 -19.15
C ILE A 8 15.91 -36.75 -18.58
N ILE A 9 15.10 -37.76 -18.26
CA ILE A 9 13.74 -37.59 -17.72
C ILE A 9 13.82 -36.96 -16.33
N TYR A 10 14.78 -37.37 -15.50
CA TYR A 10 14.99 -36.77 -14.18
C TYR A 10 15.41 -35.30 -14.28
N ILE A 11 16.25 -34.95 -15.25
CA ILE A 11 16.67 -33.57 -15.49
C ILE A 11 15.47 -32.72 -15.93
N LEU A 12 14.65 -33.23 -16.86
CA LEU A 12 13.45 -32.53 -17.31
C LEU A 12 12.45 -32.31 -16.18
N VAL A 13 12.23 -33.32 -15.34
CA VAL A 13 11.34 -33.21 -14.17
C VAL A 13 11.88 -32.17 -13.17
N ALA A 14 13.18 -32.18 -12.89
CA ALA A 14 13.79 -31.21 -11.98
C ALA A 14 13.66 -29.77 -12.49
N VAL A 15 13.83 -29.55 -13.79
CA VAL A 15 13.66 -28.22 -14.42
C VAL A 15 12.20 -27.75 -14.33
N VAL A 16 11.23 -28.63 -14.59
CA VAL A 16 9.81 -28.29 -14.48
C VAL A 16 9.44 -27.92 -13.03
N ILE A 17 9.93 -28.67 -12.04
CA ILE A 17 9.70 -28.37 -10.62
C ILE A 17 10.34 -27.02 -10.24
N ALA A 18 11.57 -26.74 -10.69
CA ALA A 18 12.23 -25.47 -10.42
C ALA A 18 11.46 -24.28 -11.02
N ILE A 19 10.97 -24.39 -12.26
CA ILE A 19 10.14 -23.36 -12.89
C ILE A 19 8.83 -23.18 -12.12
N ALA A 20 8.19 -24.27 -11.67
CA ALA A 20 6.96 -24.21 -10.87
C ALA A 20 7.17 -23.49 -9.52
N ILE A 21 8.31 -23.74 -8.85
CA ILE A 21 8.65 -23.05 -7.60
C ILE A 21 8.91 -21.56 -7.87
N ILE A 22 9.72 -21.23 -8.88
CA ILE A 22 10.02 -19.83 -9.24
C ILE A 22 8.74 -19.08 -9.62
N THR A 23 7.87 -19.68 -10.44
CA THR A 23 6.57 -19.10 -10.79
C THR A 23 5.65 -18.99 -9.59
N MET A 24 5.63 -19.96 -8.68
CA MET A 24 4.87 -19.85 -7.43
C MET A 24 5.36 -18.69 -6.56
N PHE A 25 6.68 -18.49 -6.43
CA PHE A 25 7.26 -17.33 -5.73
C PHE A 25 6.95 -16.00 -6.45
N LEU A 26 7.02 -15.96 -7.78
CA LEU A 26 6.68 -14.76 -8.56
C LEU A 26 5.18 -14.44 -8.54
N THR A 27 4.31 -15.46 -8.48
CA THR A 27 2.85 -15.29 -8.43
C THR A 27 2.36 -14.99 -7.02
N SER A 28 3.02 -15.54 -5.99
CA SER A 28 2.75 -15.20 -4.57
C SER A 28 3.38 -13.88 -4.13
N GLY A 29 4.43 -13.39 -4.82
CA GLY A 29 4.92 -12.01 -4.73
C GLY A 29 4.18 -11.01 -5.65
N GLY A 30 3.30 -11.50 -6.52
CA GLY A 30 2.66 -10.75 -7.62
C GLY A 30 1.28 -10.19 -7.32
N ARG A 31 0.91 -10.06 -6.04
CA ARG A 31 -0.22 -9.21 -5.62
C ARG A 31 0.25 -8.23 -4.56
N PHE A 32 1.22 -7.39 -4.92
CA PHE A 32 1.16 -5.97 -4.53
C PHE A 32 -0.06 -5.31 -5.19
N THR A 33 -1.26 -5.81 -4.88
CA THR A 33 -2.29 -4.84 -4.54
C THR A 33 -1.73 -4.26 -3.25
N SER A 34 -1.08 -3.11 -3.32
CA SER A 34 -0.92 -2.28 -2.13
C SER A 34 -2.34 -1.96 -1.68
N LYS A 35 -2.99 -2.91 -1.00
CA LYS A 35 -4.18 -2.68 -0.20
C LYS A 35 -3.65 -1.75 0.86
N VAL A 36 -3.69 -0.46 0.57
CA VAL A 36 -3.42 0.55 1.57
C VAL A 36 -4.36 0.21 2.70
N SER A 37 -3.78 -0.27 3.80
CA SER A 37 -4.58 -0.72 4.91
C SER A 37 -5.16 0.52 5.57
N LYS A 38 -6.33 0.39 6.19
CA LYS A 38 -6.92 1.51 6.94
C LYS A 38 -5.94 2.05 7.99
N ALA A 39 -5.12 1.17 8.58
CA ALA A 39 -4.10 1.52 9.57
C ALA A 39 -2.94 2.34 8.95
N ASP A 40 -2.47 1.98 7.75
CA ASP A 40 -1.44 2.77 7.04
C ASP A 40 -1.96 4.16 6.69
N CYS A 41 -3.21 4.24 6.20
CA CYS A 41 -3.88 5.51 5.95
C CYS A 41 -3.99 6.36 7.21
N GLN A 42 -4.45 5.76 8.31
CA GLN A 42 -4.62 6.47 9.57
C GLN A 42 -3.28 7.03 10.06
N THR A 43 -2.22 6.23 10.00
CA THR A 43 -0.87 6.66 10.41
C THR A 43 -0.37 7.81 9.55
N ALA A 44 -0.53 7.72 8.23
CA ALA A 44 -0.13 8.79 7.31
C ALA A 44 -0.92 10.09 7.54
N ILE A 45 -2.23 9.99 7.79
CA ILE A 45 -3.08 11.16 8.07
C ILE A 45 -2.70 11.79 9.41
N ILE A 46 -2.43 10.99 10.45
CA ILE A 46 -1.97 11.50 11.75
C ILE A 46 -0.65 12.26 11.62
N ASP A 47 0.30 11.72 10.85
CA ASP A 47 1.59 12.40 10.60
C ASP A 47 1.39 13.73 9.86
N ALA A 48 0.53 13.75 8.84
CA ALA A 48 0.16 14.96 8.12
C ALA A 48 -0.55 15.98 9.03
N CYS A 49 -1.49 15.55 9.86
CA CYS A 49 -2.15 16.41 10.84
C CYS A 49 -1.17 17.03 11.82
N ARG A 50 -0.19 16.26 12.29
CA ARG A 50 0.86 16.78 13.18
C ARG A 50 1.71 17.84 12.46
N LYS A 51 2.09 17.61 11.20
CA LYS A 51 2.81 18.60 10.38
C LYS A 51 1.98 19.86 10.14
N TYR A 52 0.68 19.72 9.91
CA TYR A 52 -0.25 20.83 9.74
C TYR A 52 -0.35 21.71 10.99
N MET A 53 -0.37 21.10 12.17
CA MET A 53 -0.35 21.86 13.45
C MET A 53 1.00 22.51 13.73
N LEU A 54 2.11 21.89 13.31
CA LEU A 54 3.46 22.41 13.51
C LEU A 54 3.78 23.56 12.55
N ASP A 55 3.27 23.51 11.33
CA ASP A 55 3.47 24.53 10.31
C ASP A 55 2.12 25.03 9.77
N PRO A 56 1.47 25.96 10.49
CA PRO A 56 0.20 26.53 10.06
C PRO A 56 0.32 27.45 8.83
N SER A 57 1.56 27.76 8.39
CA SER A 57 1.81 28.56 7.18
C SER A 57 1.88 27.69 5.93
N ALA A 58 2.18 26.40 6.07
CA ALA A 58 2.20 25.45 4.98
C ALA A 58 0.77 25.17 4.48
N SER A 59 0.63 25.07 3.16
CA SER A 59 -0.68 24.79 2.57
C SER A 59 -1.12 23.35 2.91
N PRO A 60 -2.40 23.13 3.28
CA PRO A 60 -2.90 21.78 3.57
C PRO A 60 -2.69 20.82 2.40
N ARG A 61 -2.78 21.34 1.17
CA ARG A 61 -2.52 20.58 -0.04
C ARG A 61 -1.11 20.01 -0.08
N GLU A 62 -0.10 20.75 0.37
CA GLU A 62 1.28 20.26 0.39
C GLU A 62 1.54 19.26 1.50
N ILE A 63 0.92 19.44 2.65
CA ILE A 63 1.09 18.55 3.80
C ILE A 63 0.41 17.20 3.57
N PHE A 64 -0.76 17.19 2.92
CA PHE A 64 -1.56 16.00 2.69
C PHE A 64 -1.32 15.34 1.31
N LYS A 65 -0.43 15.89 0.46
CA LYS A 65 -0.15 15.34 -0.89
C LYS A 65 0.45 13.94 -0.88
N ASP A 66 1.21 13.62 0.17
CA ASP A 66 1.96 12.36 0.28
C ASP A 66 1.08 11.20 0.76
N ILE A 67 -0.19 11.48 1.11
CA ILE A 67 -1.12 10.47 1.56
C ILE A 67 -1.61 9.65 0.37
N PRO A 68 -1.62 8.31 0.46
CA PRO A 68 -2.06 7.46 -0.63
C PRO A 68 -3.49 7.79 -1.06
N LYS A 69 -3.73 7.94 -2.37
CA LYS A 69 -5.08 8.25 -2.91
C LYS A 69 -6.16 7.24 -2.51
N GLY A 70 -5.76 5.99 -2.22
CA GLY A 70 -6.66 4.94 -1.69
C GLY A 70 -7.21 5.23 -0.29
N CYS A 71 -6.63 6.17 0.44
CA CYS A 71 -7.10 6.55 1.78
C CYS A 71 -8.41 7.32 1.76
N GLY A 72 -8.76 7.96 0.64
CA GLY A 72 -10.05 8.64 0.48
C GLY A 72 -11.26 7.72 0.60
N ILE A 73 -11.08 6.40 0.46
CA ILE A 73 -12.14 5.40 0.63
C ILE A 73 -12.49 5.23 2.12
N TYR A 74 -11.51 5.39 3.01
CA TYR A 74 -11.68 5.29 4.46
C TYR A 74 -11.94 6.64 5.12
N TYR A 75 -11.38 7.71 4.54
CA TYR A 75 -11.41 9.07 5.05
C TYR A 75 -11.84 10.01 3.91
N PRO A 76 -13.16 10.15 3.65
CA PRO A 76 -13.66 10.98 2.55
C PRO A 76 -13.28 12.46 2.72
N ASP A 77 -13.22 12.93 3.97
CA ASP A 77 -12.83 14.31 4.34
C ASP A 77 -11.39 14.67 3.91
N LEU A 78 -10.56 13.65 3.63
CA LEU A 78 -9.20 13.83 3.10
C LEU A 78 -9.20 14.56 1.76
N LYS A 79 -10.19 14.31 0.90
CA LYS A 79 -10.28 14.93 -0.43
C LYS A 79 -10.51 16.44 -0.31
N ASP A 80 -11.40 16.84 0.59
CA ASP A 80 -11.72 18.25 0.85
C ASP A 80 -10.56 18.95 1.55
N CYS A 81 -9.90 18.27 2.49
CA CYS A 81 -8.69 18.77 3.16
C CYS A 81 -7.53 18.99 2.15
N ALA A 82 -7.18 17.97 1.36
CA ALA A 82 -6.14 18.07 0.33
C ALA A 82 -6.51 19.04 -0.81
N GLY A 83 -7.81 19.31 -0.99
CA GLY A 83 -8.34 20.31 -1.92
C GLY A 83 -8.14 21.77 -1.47
N GLY A 84 -7.67 21.99 -0.23
CA GLY A 84 -7.45 23.33 0.33
C GLY A 84 -8.55 23.81 1.28
N GLY A 85 -9.48 22.94 1.68
CA GLY A 85 -10.44 23.23 2.74
C GLY A 85 -9.78 23.12 4.11
N GLY A 86 -9.20 24.22 4.62
CA GLY A 86 -8.54 24.25 5.94
C GLY A 86 -9.43 23.73 7.07
N THR A 87 -10.69 24.19 7.13
CA THR A 87 -11.69 23.73 8.12
C THR A 87 -11.99 22.23 8.04
N SER A 88 -11.88 21.64 6.85
CA SER A 88 -12.05 20.21 6.62
C SER A 88 -10.86 19.42 7.16
N CYS A 89 -9.65 19.99 7.12
CA CYS A 89 -8.45 19.40 7.72
C CYS A 89 -8.52 19.38 9.25
N ASP A 90 -8.93 20.50 9.88
CA ASP A 90 -9.09 20.56 11.34
C ASP A 90 -10.09 19.52 11.84
N THR A 91 -11.22 19.37 11.13
CA THR A 91 -12.25 18.37 11.45
C THR A 91 -11.72 16.94 11.30
N LEU A 92 -10.93 16.67 10.26
CA LEU A 92 -10.28 15.39 10.02
C LEU A 92 -9.29 15.05 11.14
N CYS A 93 -8.44 15.99 11.54
CA CYS A 93 -7.44 15.80 12.59
C CYS A 93 -8.10 15.61 13.97
N SER A 94 -9.12 16.41 14.28
CA SER A 94 -9.90 16.28 15.51
C SER A 94 -10.58 14.91 15.63
N ARG A 95 -11.12 14.36 14.52
CA ARG A 95 -11.71 13.01 14.49
C ARG A 95 -10.70 11.91 14.80
N LEU A 96 -9.42 12.14 14.53
CA LEU A 96 -8.33 11.21 14.80
C LEU A 96 -7.73 11.40 16.20
N GLY A 97 -8.26 12.35 16.99
CA GLY A 97 -7.78 12.66 18.33
C GLY A 97 -6.43 13.38 18.35
N ILE A 98 -6.13 14.11 17.27
CA ILE A 98 -4.95 14.99 17.15
C ILE A 98 -5.35 16.41 17.54
#